data_AF-A0A2A2ICP2-F1
#
_entry.id   AF-A0A2A2ICP2-F1
#
_cell.length_a   1.000
_cell.length_b   1.000
_cell.length_c   1.000
_cell.angle_alpha   90.00
_cell.angle_beta   90.00
_cell.angle_gamma   90.00
#
_symmetry.space_group_name_H-M   'P 1'
#
loop_
_entity.id
_entity.type
_entity.pdbx_description
1 polymer ?
#
loop_
_entity_poly.entity_id
_entity_poly.type
_entity_poly.pdbx_seq_one_letter_code
_entity_poly.pdbx_strand_id
1 'polypeptide(L)'
;MNDKNGFTLIELLFVLSILSILLLLSASLNISNLEKQRVNHFFETLESDFLFIQSLASTTTEDFYIIRFRQDKYEILQGPHKGSIERAFPPGLEIIEKKFNRKMSFTQSGTIREAGTLEFLVKDKKYIAVFQPGKGRFYIAEE
;
A
#
# COMPACT_ATOMS: atom_id res chain seq x y z
N MET A 1 -15.02 46.53 -44.36
CA MET A 1 -14.05 45.55 -43.82
C MET A 1 -14.53 45.11 -42.46
N ASN A 2 -15.15 43.94 -42.38
CA ASN A 2 -15.40 43.23 -41.12
C ASN A 2 -15.81 41.80 -41.48
N ASP A 3 -14.82 40.93 -41.70
CA ASP A 3 -15.04 39.49 -41.78
C ASP A 3 -15.34 38.99 -40.38
N LYS A 4 -16.63 38.92 -40.04
CA LYS A 4 -17.12 38.23 -38.86
C LYS A 4 -17.51 36.80 -39.26
N ASN A 5 -16.51 35.98 -39.57
CA ASN A 5 -16.69 34.55 -39.78
C ASN A 5 -16.96 33.90 -38.42
N GLY A 6 -18.22 33.86 -38.01
CA GLY A 6 -18.67 33.08 -36.87
C GLY A 6 -18.44 31.59 -37.17
N PHE A 7 -17.84 30.89 -36.20
CA PHE A 7 -17.61 29.45 -36.31
C PHE A 7 -18.90 28.73 -36.72
N THR A 8 -18.79 27.90 -37.75
CA THR A 8 -19.90 27.07 -38.21
C THR A 8 -20.20 25.99 -37.17
N LEU A 9 -21.47 25.60 -37.02
CA LEU A 9 -21.87 24.54 -36.08
C LEU A 9 -21.05 23.26 -36.26
N ILE A 10 -20.65 22.97 -37.51
CA ILE A 10 -19.84 21.81 -37.86
C ILE A 10 -18.39 21.91 -37.35
N GLU A 11 -17.78 23.10 -37.35
CA GLU A 11 -16.45 23.32 -36.78
C GLU A 11 -16.45 23.13 -35.26
N LEU A 12 -17.49 23.63 -34.58
CA LEU A 12 -17.64 23.42 -33.14
C LEU A 12 -17.80 21.93 -32.80
N LEU A 13 -18.60 21.19 -33.58
CA LEU A 13 -18.74 19.74 -33.43
C LEU A 13 -17.42 19.01 -33.66
N PHE A 14 -16.62 19.44 -34.63
CA PHE A 14 -15.29 18.89 -34.88
C PHE A 14 -14.35 19.12 -33.69
N VAL A 15 -14.32 20.35 -33.16
CA VAL A 15 -13.49 20.69 -32.00
C VAL A 15 -13.91 19.87 -30.77
N LEU A 16 -15.22 19.75 -30.51
CA LEU A 16 -15.74 18.97 -29.40
C LEU A 16 -15.43 17.48 -29.56
N SER A 17 -15.54 16.94 -30.78
CA SER A 17 -15.19 15.54 -31.08
C SER A 17 -13.71 15.27 -30.79
N ILE A 18 -12.81 16.14 -31.27
CA ILE A 18 -11.37 16.03 -31.00
C ILE A 18 -11.11 16.13 -29.49
N LEU A 19 -11.75 17.07 -28.79
CA LEU A 19 -11.62 17.23 -27.34
C LEU A 19 -12.11 15.99 -26.59
N SER A 20 -13.24 15.40 -26.98
CA SER A 20 -13.77 14.17 -26.39
C SER A 20 -12.81 12.99 -26.58
N ILE A 21 -12.22 12.84 -27.77
CA ILE A 21 -11.22 11.81 -28.04
C ILE A 21 -9.98 12.01 -27.14
N LEU A 22 -9.48 13.24 -27.03
CA LEU A 22 -8.33 13.57 -26.17
C LEU A 22 -8.61 13.29 -24.69
N LEU A 23 -9.81 13.59 -24.21
CA LEU A 23 -10.23 13.30 -22.83
C LEU A 23 -10.30 11.79 -22.57
N LEU A 24 -10.85 11.00 -23.49
CA LEU A 24 -10.94 9.54 -23.36
C LEU A 24 -9.54 8.89 -23.31
N LEU A 25 -8.62 9.34 -24.16
CA LEU A 25 -7.23 8.87 -24.16
C LEU A 25 -6.55 9.21 -22.83
N SER A 26 -6.74 10.43 -22.33
CA SER A 26 -6.13 10.90 -21.08
C SER A 26 -6.63 10.12 -19.85
N ALA A 27 -7.91 9.77 -19.79
CA ALA A 27 -8.49 9.03 -18.66
C ALA A 27 -7.89 7.61 -18.52
N SER A 28 -7.66 6.92 -19.63
CA SER A 28 -7.14 5.54 -19.63
C SER A 28 -5.72 5.40 -19.06
N LEU A 29 -4.87 6.41 -19.26
CA LEU A 29 -3.47 6.40 -18.82
C LEU A 29 -3.30 6.55 -17.29
N ASN A 30 -4.31 7.08 -16.60
CA ASN A 30 -4.20 7.36 -15.17
C ASN A 30 -4.45 6.12 -14.29
N ILE A 31 -5.27 5.16 -14.73
CA ILE A 31 -5.73 4.06 -13.90
C ILE A 31 -4.57 3.12 -13.49
N SER A 32 -3.66 2.82 -14.42
CA SER A 32 -2.51 1.93 -14.15
C SER A 32 -1.51 2.55 -13.17
N ASN A 33 -1.27 3.86 -13.29
CA ASN A 33 -0.41 4.62 -12.38
C ASN A 33 -1.02 4.73 -10.98
N LEU A 34 -2.34 4.92 -10.88
CA LEU A 34 -3.05 4.97 -9.61
C LEU A 34 -2.95 3.64 -8.83
N GLU A 35 -3.09 2.50 -9.51
CA GLU A 35 -2.93 1.20 -8.86
C GLU A 35 -1.49 0.99 -8.33
N LYS A 36 -0.49 1.36 -9.13
CA LYS A 36 0.92 1.30 -8.70
C LYS A 36 1.18 2.20 -7.49
N GLN A 37 0.66 3.42 -7.50
CA GLN A 37 0.78 4.34 -6.37
C GLN A 37 0.10 3.79 -5.11
N ARG A 38 -1.07 3.15 -5.25
CA ARG A 38 -1.78 2.54 -4.11
C ARG A 38 -0.97 1.43 -3.46
N VAL A 39 -0.34 0.57 -4.27
CA VAL A 39 0.54 -0.51 -3.78
C VAL A 39 1.78 0.04 -3.08
N ASN A 40 2.45 1.04 -3.67
CA ASN A 40 3.59 1.69 -3.05
C ASN A 40 3.21 2.34 -1.71
N HIS A 41 2.09 3.06 -1.68
CA HIS A 41 1.60 3.70 -0.47
C HIS A 41 1.27 2.69 0.64
N PHE A 42 0.69 1.54 0.28
CA PHE A 42 0.46 0.44 1.22
C PHE A 42 1.77 -0.04 1.87
N PHE A 43 2.81 -0.23 1.06
CA PHE A 43 4.12 -0.66 1.52
C PHE A 43 4.85 0.37 2.38
N GLU A 44 4.78 1.65 2.02
CA GLU A 44 5.27 2.76 2.85
C GLU A 44 4.53 2.83 4.20
N THR A 45 3.21 2.63 4.18
CA THR A 45 2.40 2.59 5.40
C THR A 45 2.79 1.41 6.28
N LEU A 46 3.02 0.24 5.68
CA LEU A 46 3.47 -0.95 6.41
C LEU A 46 4.84 -0.74 7.07
N GLU A 47 5.78 -0.10 6.37
CA GLU A 47 7.08 0.29 6.94
C GLU A 47 6.92 1.27 8.10
N SER A 48 6.10 2.30 7.91
CA SER A 48 5.85 3.32 8.93
C SER A 48 5.20 2.73 10.18
N ASP A 49 4.17 1.88 10.01
CA ASP A 49 3.50 1.18 11.10
C ASP A 49 4.48 0.26 11.85
N PHE A 50 5.37 -0.43 11.13
CA PHE A 50 6.40 -1.27 11.74
C PHE A 50 7.36 -0.46 12.62
N LEU A 51 7.92 0.64 12.10
CA LEU A 51 8.83 1.51 12.85
C LEU A 51 8.14 2.18 14.04
N PHE A 52 6.89 2.60 13.85
CA PHE A 52 6.08 3.18 14.90
C PHE A 52 5.88 2.20 16.06
N ILE A 53 5.54 0.95 15.76
CA ILE A 53 5.37 -0.10 16.77
C ILE A 53 6.70 -0.40 17.49
N GLN A 54 7.83 -0.46 16.79
CA GLN A 54 9.14 -0.66 17.43
C GLN A 54 9.45 0.45 18.44
N SER A 55 9.19 1.70 18.07
CA SER A 55 9.39 2.87 18.94
C SER A 55 8.45 2.82 20.16
N LEU A 56 7.18 2.54 19.91
CA LEU A 56 6.16 2.49 20.95
C LEU A 56 6.39 1.34 21.94
N ALA A 57 6.74 0.16 21.43
CA ALA A 57 7.09 -1.01 22.23
C ALA A 57 8.36 -0.81 23.07
N SER A 58 9.30 0.02 22.60
CA SER A 58 10.50 0.40 23.37
C SER A 58 10.22 1.39 24.50
N THR A 59 9.12 2.14 24.40
CA THR A 59 8.79 3.24 25.31
C THR A 59 7.72 2.83 26.34
N THR A 60 6.84 1.90 25.98
CA THR A 60 5.70 1.45 26.80
C THR A 60 5.91 0.02 27.27
N THR A 61 6.14 -0.16 28.57
CA THR A 61 6.54 -1.46 29.15
C THR A 61 5.37 -2.42 29.38
N GLU A 62 4.12 -1.93 29.44
CA GLU A 62 2.96 -2.73 29.86
C GLU A 62 2.15 -3.34 28.69
N ASP A 63 2.37 -2.88 27.45
CA ASP A 63 1.62 -3.35 26.28
C ASP A 63 2.42 -4.38 25.46
N PHE A 64 1.73 -5.40 24.95
CA PHE A 64 2.26 -6.21 23.86
C PHE A 64 1.79 -5.66 22.51
N TYR A 65 2.66 -5.72 21.51
CA TYR A 65 2.36 -5.33 20.14
C TYR A 65 2.52 -6.52 19.21
N ILE A 66 1.52 -6.73 18.35
CA ILE A 66 1.50 -7.81 17.37
C ILE A 66 0.96 -7.28 16.05
N ILE A 67 1.67 -7.50 14.95
CA ILE A 67 1.12 -7.35 13.59
C ILE A 67 0.67 -8.73 13.12
N ARG A 68 -0.61 -8.88 12.76
CA ARG A 68 -1.19 -10.11 12.23
C ARG A 68 -1.64 -9.89 10.80
N PHE A 69 -1.16 -10.72 9.88
CA PHE A 69 -1.54 -10.69 8.47
C PHE A 69 -2.64 -11.72 8.21
N ARG A 70 -3.73 -11.27 7.59
CA ARG A 70 -4.80 -12.11 7.03
C ARG A 70 -4.69 -12.08 5.50
N GLN A 71 -5.64 -12.71 4.81
CA GLN A 71 -5.60 -12.77 3.34
C GLN A 71 -5.84 -11.42 2.67
N ASP A 72 -6.63 -10.56 3.31
CA ASP A 72 -7.18 -9.32 2.75
C ASP A 72 -6.80 -8.06 3.53
N LYS A 73 -6.15 -8.23 4.69
CA LYS A 73 -5.80 -7.14 5.61
C LYS A 73 -4.68 -7.54 6.56
N TYR A 74 -4.06 -6.54 7.19
CA TYR A 74 -3.28 -6.74 8.40
C TYR A 74 -3.87 -5.99 9.58
N GLU A 75 -3.62 -6.50 10.77
CA GLU A 75 -4.14 -5.98 12.04
C GLU A 75 -2.99 -5.74 13.00
N ILE A 76 -2.96 -4.57 13.63
CA ILE A 76 -2.04 -4.25 14.72
C ILE A 76 -2.82 -4.39 16.02
N LEU A 77 -2.41 -5.35 16.84
CA LEU A 77 -2.99 -5.62 18.15
C LEU A 77 -2.14 -4.94 19.22
N GLN A 78 -2.79 -4.16 20.09
CA GLN A 78 -2.16 -3.48 21.22
C GLN A 78 -2.82 -3.90 22.53
N GLY A 79 -2.11 -4.69 23.33
CA GLY A 79 -2.56 -5.07 24.66
C GLY A 79 -3.95 -5.75 24.72
N PRO A 80 -4.45 -6.06 25.93
CA PRO A 80 -5.77 -6.69 26.11
C PRO A 80 -6.95 -5.70 25.99
N HIS A 81 -6.71 -4.38 26.08
CA HIS A 81 -7.78 -3.38 26.24
C HIS A 81 -7.76 -2.21 25.23
N LYS A 82 -6.78 -2.13 24.32
CA LYS A 82 -6.64 -0.98 23.40
C LYS A 82 -7.17 -1.23 21.98
N GLY A 83 -7.74 -2.41 21.73
CA GLY A 83 -8.35 -2.76 20.44
C GLY A 83 -7.33 -3.13 19.36
N SER A 84 -7.80 -3.16 18.11
CA SER A 84 -6.98 -3.50 16.94
C SER A 84 -7.09 -2.43 15.86
N ILE A 85 -5.96 -2.01 15.30
CA ILE A 85 -5.92 -1.16 14.12
C ILE A 85 -5.90 -2.06 12.89
N GLU A 86 -6.90 -1.94 12.03
CA GLU A 86 -6.98 -2.73 10.80
C GLU A 86 -6.54 -1.92 9.58
N ARG A 87 -5.89 -2.59 8.63
CA ARG A 87 -5.36 -2.01 7.39
C ARG A 87 -5.68 -2.97 6.25
N ALA A 88 -6.61 -2.58 5.40
CA ALA A 88 -7.02 -3.37 4.24
C ALA A 88 -5.92 -3.40 3.17
N PHE A 89 -5.78 -4.51 2.48
CA PHE A 89 -4.90 -4.62 1.33
C PHE A 89 -5.48 -3.87 0.13
N PRO A 90 -4.64 -3.28 -0.73
CA PRO A 90 -5.10 -2.73 -1.98
C PRO A 90 -5.67 -3.85 -2.88
N PRO A 91 -6.60 -3.52 -3.81
CA PRO A 91 -7.20 -4.51 -4.70
C PRO A 91 -6.15 -5.31 -5.49
N GLY A 92 -6.28 -6.63 -5.49
CA GLY A 92 -5.39 -7.53 -6.23
C GLY A 92 -4.03 -7.80 -5.56
N LEU A 93 -3.82 -7.34 -4.32
CA LEU A 93 -2.67 -7.71 -3.51
C LEU A 93 -3.01 -8.93 -2.65
N GLU A 94 -2.20 -9.98 -2.80
CA GLU A 94 -2.39 -11.26 -2.13
C GLU A 94 -1.10 -11.73 -1.46
N ILE A 95 -1.21 -12.41 -0.32
CA ILE A 95 -0.07 -13.08 0.32
C ILE A 95 0.07 -14.47 -0.28
N ILE A 96 1.21 -14.73 -0.93
CA ILE A 96 1.52 -16.03 -1.53
C ILE A 96 2.34 -16.94 -0.61
N GLU A 97 3.01 -16.37 0.40
CA GLU A 97 3.80 -17.13 1.38
C GLU A 97 2.91 -17.95 2.32
N LYS A 98 3.25 -19.23 2.48
CA LYS A 98 2.53 -20.19 3.35
C LYS A 98 3.31 -20.55 4.60
N LYS A 99 4.64 -20.36 4.61
CA LYS A 99 5.51 -20.86 5.69
C LYS A 99 5.61 -19.91 6.88
N PHE A 100 5.40 -18.61 6.67
CA PHE A 100 5.51 -17.64 7.74
C PHE A 100 4.28 -17.67 8.64
N ASN A 101 4.49 -17.83 9.95
CA ASN A 101 3.45 -17.61 10.95
C ASN A 101 3.02 -16.15 10.76
N ARG A 102 1.81 -15.92 10.22
CA ARG A 102 1.31 -14.61 9.74
C ARG A 102 1.07 -13.62 10.89
N LYS A 103 1.97 -13.59 11.85
CA LYS A 103 1.91 -12.91 13.12
C LYS A 103 3.34 -12.57 13.53
N MET A 104 3.64 -11.30 13.64
CA MET A 104 4.89 -10.80 14.21
C MET A 104 4.61 -10.14 15.53
N SER A 105 5.28 -10.60 16.59
CA SER A 105 5.22 -10.00 17.92
C SER A 105 6.49 -9.25 18.24
N PHE A 106 6.34 -8.15 18.95
CA PHE A 106 7.44 -7.29 19.38
C PHE A 106 7.78 -7.55 20.87
N THR A 107 9.02 -7.30 21.24
CA THR A 107 9.49 -7.30 22.64
C THR A 107 9.30 -5.91 23.25
N GLN A 108 9.40 -5.82 24.58
CA GLN A 108 9.44 -4.54 25.32
C GLN A 108 10.69 -3.68 25.01
N SER A 109 11.68 -4.24 24.31
CA SER A 109 12.84 -3.48 23.81
C SER A 109 12.66 -3.02 22.36
N GLY A 110 11.46 -3.19 21.79
CA GLY A 110 11.11 -2.83 20.43
C GLY A 110 11.71 -3.72 19.34
N THR A 111 12.18 -4.92 19.69
CA THR A 111 12.74 -5.87 18.72
C THR A 111 11.67 -6.85 18.27
N ILE A 112 11.74 -7.32 17.02
CA ILE A 112 10.87 -8.43 16.60
C ILE A 112 11.33 -9.74 17.27
N ARG A 113 10.37 -10.59 17.65
CA ARG A 113 10.67 -11.91 18.25
C ARG A 113 11.05 -12.96 17.22
N GLU A 114 10.39 -12.91 16.05
CA GLU A 114 10.60 -13.86 14.97
C GLU A 114 10.92 -13.08 13.70
N ALA A 115 12.09 -13.34 13.12
CA ALA A 115 12.44 -12.85 11.81
C ALA A 115 11.74 -13.66 10.73
N GLY A 116 11.54 -13.06 9.57
CA GLY A 116 11.07 -13.79 8.41
C GLY A 116 10.73 -12.87 7.25
N THR A 117 10.09 -13.48 6.26
CA THR A 117 9.77 -12.83 5.00
C THR A 117 8.29 -13.04 4.69
N LEU A 118 7.64 -12.01 4.17
CA LEU A 118 6.30 -12.10 3.60
C LEU A 118 6.39 -11.79 2.12
N GLU A 119 5.92 -12.73 1.32
CA GLU A 119 5.81 -12.55 -0.12
C GLU A 119 4.38 -12.12 -0.47
N PHE A 120 4.30 -11.01 -1.19
CA PHE A 120 3.08 -10.45 -1.74
C PHE A 120 3.11 -10.55 -3.27
N LEU A 121 1.98 -10.88 -3.86
CA LEU A 121 1.77 -10.87 -5.30
C LEU A 121 0.73 -9.78 -5.63
N VAL A 122 1.06 -8.93 -6.60
CA VAL A 122 0.12 -7.96 -7.16
C VAL A 122 0.17 -8.03 -8.67
N LYS A 123 -0.91 -8.48 -9.30
CA LYS A 123 -0.92 -8.80 -10.74
C LYS A 123 0.20 -9.81 -11.04
N ASP A 124 1.20 -9.42 -11.82
CA ASP A 124 2.36 -10.26 -12.19
C ASP A 124 3.66 -9.84 -11.47
N LYS A 125 3.58 -8.98 -10.45
CA LYS A 125 4.73 -8.48 -9.70
C LYS A 125 4.80 -9.08 -8.32
N LYS A 126 6.00 -9.53 -7.95
CA LYS A 126 6.26 -10.11 -6.64
C LYS A 126 7.02 -9.10 -5.76
N TYR A 127 6.54 -8.94 -4.53
CA TYR A 127 7.12 -8.08 -3.52
C TYR A 127 7.49 -8.91 -2.30
N ILE A 128 8.72 -8.76 -1.82
CA ILE A 128 9.24 -9.48 -0.67
C ILE A 128 9.48 -8.47 0.45
N ALA A 129 8.67 -8.54 1.49
CA ALA A 129 8.87 -7.79 2.73
C ALA A 129 9.75 -8.60 3.67
N VAL A 130 10.92 -8.06 4.01
CA VAL A 130 11.92 -8.75 4.84
C VAL A 130 11.96 -8.14 6.23
N PHE A 131 11.71 -8.95 7.24
CA PHE A 131 11.72 -8.58 8.65
C PHE A 131 12.96 -9.18 9.33
N GLN A 132 13.97 -8.35 9.54
CA GLN A 132 15.24 -8.77 10.14
C GLN A 132 15.16 -8.83 11.68
N PRO A 133 15.84 -9.81 12.33
CA PRO A 133 15.80 -9.94 13.78
C PRO A 133 16.41 -8.71 14.49
N GLY A 134 15.98 -8.47 15.73
CA GLY A 134 16.49 -7.36 16.54
C GLY A 134 15.85 -6.01 16.19
N LYS A 135 16.67 -4.96 16.13
CA LYS A 135 16.30 -3.62 15.61
C LYS A 135 16.68 -3.49 14.12
N GLY A 136 16.75 -4.62 13.41
CA GLY A 136 17.18 -4.70 12.02
C GLY A 136 16.26 -3.91 11.08
N ARG A 137 16.71 -3.73 9.83
CA ARG A 137 15.98 -2.93 8.84
C ARG A 137 14.79 -3.74 8.32
N PHE A 138 13.63 -3.10 8.30
CA PHE A 138 12.54 -3.51 7.42
C PHE A 138 12.85 -2.97 6.03
N TYR A 139 12.69 -3.80 5.00
CA TYR A 139 12.77 -3.35 3.62
C TYR A 139 11.90 -4.21 2.73
N ILE A 140 11.57 -3.64 1.58
CA ILE A 140 10.73 -4.26 0.57
C ILE A 140 11.55 -4.36 -0.71
N ALA A 141 11.67 -5.58 -1.22
CA ALA A 141 12.30 -5.87 -2.50
C ALA A 141 11.23 -6.21 -3.54
N GLU A 142 11.34 -5.65 -4.74
CA GLU A 142 10.56 -6.05 -5.92
C GLU A 142 11.38 -7.09 -6.70
N GLU A 143 10.78 -8.22 -7.04
CA GLU A 143 11.32 -9.24 -7.96
C GLU A 143 10.78 -9.04 -9.38
#